data_AF-A0A3D5UXA8-F1
#
_entry.id   AF-A0A3D5UXA8-F1
#
_cell.length_a   1.000
_cell.length_b   1.000
_cell.length_c   1.000
_cell.angle_alpha   90.00
_cell.angle_beta   90.00
_cell.angle_gamma   90.00
#
_symmetry.space_group_name_H-M   'P 1'
#
loop_
_entity.id
_entity.type
_entity.pdbx_description
1 polymer ?
#
loop_
_entity_poly.entity_id
_entity_poly.type
_entity_poly.pdbx_seq_one_letter_code
_entity_poly.pdbx_strand_id
1 'polypeptide(L)'
;PEMMDGRVKTLHPAVHGGLLAIRDDAEHAGAMKEHGIGGIDLLVVNLYPFEATVAKGAAYDECVENIDIGGPAMIRAAAKNHAYVAVVVDASDYGAVLDELKTKKGTSLALRTRLAQKAYSRTAAYDAAISNWMADAIGETAPDYRAFGGSLKQTLRYGENPHQVASFYVTGEKRPGVSNAEQLQGKELSYNNINDTDAAFELVGEFDPALAPAIAIIKHANPCGVATGETLADAYRKALACDPVSAFGGIIAANRPLDG
;
A
#
# COMPACT_ATOMS: atom_id res chain seq x y z
N PRO A 1 -9.87 12.61 31.18
CA PRO A 1 -9.11 13.79 30.67
C PRO A 1 -8.08 13.27 29.66
N GLU A 2 -7.77 14.02 28.62
CA GLU A 2 -6.61 13.70 27.78
C GLU A 2 -5.34 13.93 28.61
N MET A 3 -4.37 13.02 28.48
CA MET A 3 -3.12 13.06 29.25
C MET A 3 -1.92 12.95 28.31
N MET A 4 -0.77 13.51 28.73
CA MET A 4 0.50 13.48 28.00
C MET A 4 0.34 14.03 26.56
N ASP A 5 -0.16 15.25 26.45
CA ASP A 5 -0.34 15.96 25.17
C ASP A 5 -1.15 15.18 24.13
N GLY A 6 -2.19 14.48 24.59
CA GLY A 6 -3.09 13.71 23.73
C GLY A 6 -2.62 12.31 23.38
N ARG A 7 -1.44 11.88 23.85
CA ARG A 7 -0.93 10.50 23.68
C ARG A 7 -1.83 9.45 24.33
N VAL A 8 -2.46 9.80 25.45
CA VAL A 8 -3.35 8.91 26.21
C VAL A 8 -4.74 9.51 26.30
N LYS A 9 -5.51 9.37 25.21
CA LYS A 9 -6.90 9.81 25.10
C LYS A 9 -7.92 8.66 25.06
N THR A 10 -7.60 7.59 24.32
CA THR A 10 -8.54 6.47 24.06
C THR A 10 -8.10 5.13 24.66
N LEU A 11 -6.89 5.06 25.22
CA LEU A 11 -6.36 3.88 25.92
C LEU A 11 -7.00 3.76 27.32
N HIS A 12 -8.32 3.55 27.34
CA HIS A 12 -9.12 3.52 28.56
C HIS A 12 -10.05 2.29 28.57
N PRO A 13 -10.23 1.61 29.72
CA PRO A 13 -11.11 0.43 29.82
C PRO A 13 -12.55 0.69 29.38
N ALA A 14 -13.09 1.89 29.59
CA ALA A 14 -14.44 2.22 29.11
C ALA A 14 -14.55 2.21 27.56
N VAL A 15 -13.49 2.55 26.84
CA VAL A 15 -13.46 2.49 25.36
C VAL A 15 -13.22 1.05 24.93
N HIS A 16 -12.15 0.44 25.42
CA HIS A 16 -11.76 -0.91 24.98
C HIS A 16 -12.73 -1.99 25.46
N GLY A 17 -13.39 -1.82 26.61
CA GLY A 17 -14.46 -2.69 27.08
C GLY A 17 -15.66 -2.65 26.15
N GLY A 18 -16.05 -1.46 25.66
CA GLY A 18 -17.11 -1.32 24.67
C GLY A 18 -16.78 -1.96 23.31
N LEU A 19 -15.49 -2.00 22.95
CA LEU A 19 -14.99 -2.63 21.71
C LEU A 19 -14.79 -4.15 21.85
N LEU A 20 -14.35 -4.66 23.00
CA LEU A 20 -13.86 -6.05 23.16
C LEU A 20 -14.85 -6.99 23.85
N ALA A 21 -15.90 -6.48 24.48
CA ALA A 21 -16.82 -7.35 25.19
C ALA A 21 -17.54 -8.33 24.23
N ILE A 22 -17.57 -9.61 24.62
CA ILE A 22 -18.36 -10.64 23.96
C ILE A 22 -19.77 -10.52 24.53
N ARG A 23 -20.71 -10.03 23.72
CA ARG A 23 -21.99 -9.53 24.24
C ARG A 23 -22.95 -10.63 24.68
N ASP A 24 -22.77 -11.82 24.14
CA ASP A 24 -23.58 -13.00 24.49
C ASP A 24 -22.96 -13.81 25.65
N ASP A 25 -21.79 -13.38 26.15
CA ASP A 25 -21.15 -13.97 27.32
C ASP A 25 -21.64 -13.27 28.61
N ALA A 26 -22.12 -14.07 29.57
CA ALA A 26 -22.76 -13.56 30.78
C ALA A 26 -21.78 -12.82 31.70
N GLU A 27 -20.51 -13.25 31.76
CA GLU A 27 -19.50 -12.61 32.60
C GLU A 27 -19.12 -11.25 32.01
N HIS A 28 -18.89 -11.19 30.69
CA HIS A 28 -18.62 -9.94 29.99
C HIS A 28 -19.79 -8.95 30.11
N ALA A 29 -21.03 -9.40 29.90
CA ALA A 29 -22.21 -8.55 30.05
C ALA A 29 -22.39 -8.04 31.50
N GLY A 30 -22.11 -8.89 32.48
CA GLY A 30 -22.08 -8.52 33.90
C GLY A 30 -21.08 -7.40 34.19
N ALA A 31 -19.83 -7.59 33.76
CA ALA A 31 -18.75 -6.61 33.95
C ALA A 31 -19.04 -5.27 33.24
N MET A 32 -19.61 -5.30 32.02
CA MET A 32 -20.03 -4.10 31.32
C MET A 32 -21.08 -3.32 32.12
N LYS A 33 -22.08 -4.02 32.68
CA LYS A 33 -23.12 -3.39 33.49
C LYS A 33 -22.58 -2.82 34.79
N GLU A 34 -21.74 -3.57 35.51
CA GLU A 34 -21.13 -3.16 36.77
C GLU A 34 -20.32 -1.86 36.61
N HIS A 35 -19.57 -1.74 35.51
CA HIS A 35 -18.71 -0.60 35.25
C HIS A 35 -19.33 0.49 34.36
N GLY A 36 -20.62 0.38 34.02
CA GLY A 36 -21.32 1.38 33.20
C GLY A 36 -20.78 1.51 31.77
N ILE A 37 -20.27 0.41 31.19
CA ILE A 37 -19.66 0.38 29.86
C ILE A 37 -20.72 0.03 28.82
N GLY A 38 -20.93 0.93 27.85
CA GLY A 38 -21.80 0.69 26.69
C GLY A 38 -21.08 -0.07 25.58
N GLY A 39 -21.82 -0.87 24.81
CA GLY A 39 -21.29 -1.54 23.63
C GLY A 39 -21.06 -0.56 22.48
N ILE A 40 -19.96 -0.74 21.74
CA ILE A 40 -19.66 0.03 20.53
C ILE A 40 -19.93 -0.88 19.32
N ASP A 41 -20.85 -0.49 18.44
CA ASP A 41 -21.23 -1.25 17.24
C ASP A 41 -20.40 -0.93 16.01
N LEU A 42 -19.90 0.31 15.94
CA LEU A 42 -19.18 0.85 14.79
C LEU A 42 -18.01 1.69 15.29
N LEU A 43 -16.80 1.31 14.87
CA LEU A 43 -15.59 2.10 15.03
C LEU A 43 -15.19 2.66 13.67
N VAL A 44 -15.06 3.98 13.56
CA VAL A 44 -14.51 4.65 12.37
C VAL A 44 -13.26 5.40 12.80
N VAL A 45 -12.08 4.93 12.39
CA VAL A 45 -10.79 5.49 12.80
C VAL A 45 -9.82 5.38 11.64
N ASN A 46 -9.19 6.50 11.28
CA ASN A 46 -8.00 6.52 10.43
C ASN A 46 -6.74 6.71 11.29
N LEU A 47 -5.62 6.20 10.78
CA LEU A 47 -4.32 6.37 11.42
C LEU A 47 -3.74 7.74 11.10
N TYR A 48 -2.90 8.27 11.98
CA TYR A 48 -2.08 9.44 11.65
C TYR A 48 -1.23 9.17 10.41
N PRO A 49 -1.01 10.18 9.56
CA PRO A 49 -0.36 10.00 8.26
C PRO A 49 1.16 9.91 8.41
N PHE A 50 1.65 8.98 9.22
CA PHE A 50 3.08 8.76 9.50
C PHE A 50 3.88 8.64 8.19
N GLU A 51 3.40 7.85 7.23
CA GLU A 51 4.05 7.69 5.95
C GLU A 51 4.17 9.01 5.18
N ALA A 52 3.18 9.92 5.32
CA ALA A 52 3.24 11.25 4.73
C ALA A 52 4.18 12.20 5.47
N THR A 53 4.31 12.07 6.80
CA THR A 53 5.26 12.83 7.62
C THR A 53 6.69 12.46 7.24
N VAL A 54 7.01 11.16 7.15
CA VAL A 54 8.31 10.68 6.67
C VAL A 54 8.59 11.17 5.24
N ALA A 55 7.62 11.06 4.34
CA ALA A 55 7.77 11.49 2.95
C ALA A 55 8.01 13.01 2.77
N LYS A 56 7.74 13.84 3.79
CA LYS A 56 8.06 15.28 3.79
C LYS A 56 9.47 15.58 4.27
N GLY A 57 10.24 14.57 4.70
CA GLY A 57 11.56 14.77 5.30
C GLY A 57 11.51 15.40 6.69
N ALA A 58 10.46 15.11 7.46
CA ALA A 58 10.32 15.58 8.84
C ALA A 58 11.49 15.11 9.71
N ALA A 59 11.80 15.90 10.74
CA ALA A 59 12.85 15.56 11.69
C ALA A 59 12.51 14.27 12.47
N TYR A 60 13.52 13.63 13.05
CA TYR A 60 13.35 12.37 13.79
C TYR A 60 12.27 12.48 14.88
N ASP A 61 12.36 13.48 15.75
CA ASP A 61 11.41 13.67 16.86
C ASP A 61 9.98 13.92 16.34
N GLU A 62 9.83 14.67 15.24
CA GLU A 62 8.52 14.90 14.61
C GLU A 62 7.93 13.60 14.05
N CYS A 63 8.75 12.74 13.43
CA CYS A 63 8.31 11.42 13.00
C CYS A 63 7.87 10.56 14.19
N VAL A 64 8.62 10.57 15.30
CA VAL A 64 8.28 9.83 16.53
C VAL A 64 6.94 10.30 17.11
N GLU A 65 6.69 11.61 17.18
CA GLU A 65 5.40 12.15 17.67
C GLU A 65 4.21 11.77 16.78
N ASN A 66 4.44 11.46 15.50
CA ASN A 66 3.39 11.04 14.57
C ASN A 66 3.11 9.53 14.58
N ILE A 67 3.76 8.75 15.45
CA ILE A 67 3.45 7.35 15.68
C ILE A 67 2.19 7.24 16.53
N ASP A 68 1.10 6.78 15.92
CA ASP A 68 -0.19 6.61 16.57
C ASP A 68 -0.20 5.33 17.42
N ILE A 69 -0.60 5.46 18.68
CA ILE A 69 -0.76 4.33 19.61
C ILE A 69 -2.23 3.99 19.80
N GLY A 70 -3.07 5.01 20.04
CA GLY A 70 -4.48 4.83 20.34
C GLY A 70 -5.28 4.33 19.14
N GLY A 71 -4.97 4.83 17.93
CA GLY A 71 -5.61 4.41 16.68
C GLY A 71 -5.44 2.91 16.42
N PRO A 72 -4.20 2.39 16.29
CA PRO A 72 -3.97 0.96 16.09
C PRO A 72 -4.55 0.09 17.21
N ALA A 73 -4.49 0.53 18.46
CA ALA A 73 -5.07 -0.19 19.58
C ALA A 73 -6.60 -0.36 19.43
N MET A 74 -7.32 0.71 19.10
CA MET A 74 -8.77 0.66 18.87
C MET A 74 -9.13 -0.16 17.63
N ILE A 75 -8.40 0.04 16.52
CA ILE A 75 -8.62 -0.70 15.26
C ILE A 75 -8.48 -2.20 15.50
N ARG A 76 -7.40 -2.63 16.16
CA ARG A 76 -7.17 -4.05 16.47
C ARG A 76 -8.22 -4.60 17.44
N ALA A 77 -8.63 -3.81 18.43
CA ALA A 77 -9.69 -4.20 19.36
C ALA A 77 -11.03 -4.47 18.65
N ALA A 78 -11.46 -3.53 17.79
CA ALA A 78 -12.68 -3.69 17.01
C ALA A 78 -12.59 -4.84 15.99
N ALA A 79 -11.45 -4.95 15.29
CA ALA A 79 -11.22 -6.02 14.32
C ALA A 79 -11.21 -7.41 14.97
N LYS A 80 -10.60 -7.56 16.16
CA LYS A 80 -10.66 -8.79 16.95
C LYS A 80 -12.11 -9.16 17.26
N ASN A 81 -12.94 -8.19 17.63
CA ASN A 81 -14.33 -8.40 18.04
C ASN A 81 -15.35 -8.19 16.91
N HIS A 82 -14.98 -8.52 15.66
CA HIS A 82 -15.82 -8.33 14.49
C HIS A 82 -17.10 -9.18 14.48
N ALA A 83 -17.27 -10.10 15.43
CA ALA A 83 -18.56 -10.72 15.71
C ALA A 83 -19.62 -9.67 16.05
N TYR A 84 -19.23 -8.56 16.69
CA TYR A 84 -20.13 -7.50 17.16
C TYR A 84 -19.81 -6.12 16.59
N VAL A 85 -18.54 -5.82 16.29
CA VAL A 85 -18.09 -4.45 15.93
C VAL A 85 -17.72 -4.36 14.45
N ALA A 86 -18.31 -3.40 13.74
CA ALA A 86 -17.83 -3.01 12.40
C ALA A 86 -16.68 -2.02 12.55
N VAL A 87 -15.54 -2.28 11.91
CA VAL A 87 -14.35 -1.41 11.96
C VAL A 87 -14.08 -0.81 10.59
N VAL A 88 -14.07 0.51 10.48
CA VAL A 88 -13.83 1.21 9.21
C VAL A 88 -12.55 2.03 9.33
N VAL A 89 -11.57 1.69 8.50
CA VAL A 89 -10.24 2.34 8.46
C VAL A 89 -10.00 3.18 7.21
N ASP A 90 -10.98 3.24 6.31
CA ASP A 90 -10.88 3.85 4.98
C ASP A 90 -12.26 4.36 4.53
N ALA A 91 -12.30 5.59 4.02
CA ALA A 91 -13.53 6.23 3.58
C ALA A 91 -14.20 5.52 2.39
N SER A 92 -13.45 4.76 1.58
CA SER A 92 -13.99 3.97 0.47
C SER A 92 -15.00 2.91 0.93
N ASP A 93 -14.96 2.48 2.19
CA ASP A 93 -15.89 1.49 2.74
C ASP A 93 -17.21 2.12 3.25
N TYR A 94 -17.34 3.44 3.29
CA TYR A 94 -18.53 4.11 3.83
C TYR A 94 -19.81 3.73 3.07
N GLY A 95 -19.74 3.62 1.74
CA GLY A 95 -20.89 3.22 0.93
C GLY A 95 -21.45 1.86 1.35
N ALA A 96 -20.59 0.85 1.42
CA ALA A 96 -20.99 -0.51 1.80
C ALA A 96 -21.60 -0.58 3.21
N VAL A 97 -21.06 0.19 4.16
CA VAL A 97 -21.60 0.25 5.53
C VAL A 97 -22.96 0.94 5.54
N LEU A 98 -23.09 2.10 4.89
CA LEU A 98 -24.34 2.87 4.83
C LEU A 98 -25.46 2.06 4.18
N ASP A 99 -25.15 1.29 3.14
CA ASP A 99 -26.12 0.45 2.45
C ASP A 99 -26.66 -0.67 3.35
N GLU A 100 -25.79 -1.35 4.12
CA GLU A 100 -26.26 -2.35 5.08
C GLU A 100 -27.05 -1.73 6.24
N LEU A 101 -26.64 -0.56 6.75
CA LEU A 101 -27.41 0.13 7.79
C LEU A 101 -28.83 0.47 7.34
N LYS A 102 -29.01 0.91 6.09
CA LYS A 102 -30.33 1.21 5.51
C LYS A 102 -31.17 -0.04 5.25
N THR A 103 -30.55 -1.11 4.74
CA THR A 103 -31.28 -2.29 4.24
C THR A 103 -31.48 -3.38 5.28
N LYS A 104 -30.55 -3.51 6.24
CA LYS A 104 -30.51 -4.60 7.24
C LYS A 104 -30.69 -4.12 8.68
N LYS A 105 -30.82 -2.80 8.92
CA LYS A 105 -30.89 -2.18 10.25
C LYS A 105 -29.67 -2.51 11.14
N GLY A 106 -28.51 -2.68 10.52
CA GLY A 106 -27.26 -3.08 11.18
C GLY A 106 -26.23 -3.55 10.16
N THR A 107 -25.06 -4.00 10.62
CA THR A 107 -24.07 -4.65 9.75
C THR A 107 -24.22 -6.17 9.79
N SER A 108 -23.90 -6.83 8.69
CA SER A 108 -23.81 -8.28 8.60
C SER A 108 -22.46 -8.77 9.11
N LEU A 109 -22.41 -10.02 9.59
CA LEU A 109 -21.15 -10.66 9.96
C LEU A 109 -20.16 -10.67 8.78
N ALA A 110 -20.65 -10.95 7.57
CA ALA A 110 -19.83 -10.96 6.36
C ALA A 110 -19.13 -9.62 6.10
N LEU A 111 -19.87 -8.50 6.23
CA LEU A 111 -19.29 -7.17 6.12
C LEU A 111 -18.25 -6.92 7.23
N ARG A 112 -18.58 -7.23 8.48
CA ARG A 112 -17.66 -7.04 9.62
C ARG A 112 -16.38 -7.87 9.48
N THR A 113 -16.46 -9.11 9.04
CA THR A 113 -15.29 -9.97 8.79
C THR A 113 -14.39 -9.39 7.69
N ARG A 114 -14.97 -8.92 6.57
CA ARG A 114 -14.21 -8.24 5.51
C ARG A 114 -13.49 -6.99 6.02
N LEU A 115 -14.22 -6.16 6.77
CA LEU A 115 -13.71 -4.94 7.39
C LEU A 115 -12.58 -5.23 8.39
N ALA A 116 -12.71 -6.29 9.19
CA ALA A 116 -11.68 -6.70 10.14
C ALA A 116 -10.40 -7.18 9.45
N GLN A 117 -10.52 -7.92 8.34
CA GLN A 117 -9.36 -8.32 7.53
C GLN A 117 -8.64 -7.09 6.96
N LYS A 118 -9.39 -6.12 6.42
CA LYS A 118 -8.82 -4.86 5.92
C LYS A 118 -8.14 -4.05 7.04
N ALA A 119 -8.77 -3.99 8.21
CA ALA A 119 -8.24 -3.31 9.39
C ALA A 119 -6.88 -3.88 9.84
N TYR A 120 -6.77 -5.21 10.00
CA TYR A 120 -5.49 -5.85 10.33
C TYR A 120 -4.43 -5.63 9.25
N SER A 121 -4.81 -5.69 7.98
CA SER A 121 -3.90 -5.43 6.86
C SER A 121 -3.38 -4.00 6.87
N ARG A 122 -4.25 -3.01 7.16
CA ARG A 122 -3.84 -1.61 7.25
C ARG A 122 -2.88 -1.37 8.42
N THR A 123 -3.14 -1.95 9.59
CA THR A 123 -2.22 -1.85 10.74
C THR A 123 -0.89 -2.55 10.48
N ALA A 124 -0.90 -3.69 9.78
CA ALA A 124 0.34 -4.36 9.41
C ALA A 124 1.19 -3.51 8.44
N ALA A 125 0.56 -2.85 7.47
CA ALA A 125 1.25 -1.93 6.57
C ALA A 125 1.81 -0.70 7.30
N TYR A 126 1.08 -0.18 8.28
CA TYR A 126 1.51 0.94 9.11
C TYR A 126 2.73 0.58 9.98
N ASP A 127 2.67 -0.56 10.68
CA ASP A 127 3.77 -1.03 11.52
C ASP A 127 5.02 -1.38 10.68
N ALA A 128 4.84 -1.89 9.45
CA ALA A 128 5.94 -2.11 8.52
C ALA A 128 6.62 -0.79 8.12
N ALA A 129 5.85 0.26 7.86
CA ALA A 129 6.40 1.58 7.53
C ALA A 129 7.20 2.17 8.71
N ILE A 130 6.68 2.08 9.94
CA ILE A 130 7.38 2.53 11.15
C ILE A 130 8.67 1.73 11.37
N SER A 131 8.58 0.40 11.33
CA SER A 131 9.73 -0.49 11.55
C SER A 131 10.85 -0.24 10.56
N ASN A 132 10.52 -0.12 9.27
CA ASN A 132 11.51 0.14 8.23
C ASN A 132 12.13 1.53 8.37
N TRP A 133 11.34 2.56 8.66
CA TRP A 133 11.86 3.90 8.94
C TRP A 133 12.79 3.93 10.16
N MET A 134 12.45 3.22 11.24
CA MET A 134 13.31 3.13 12.44
C MET A 134 14.64 2.44 12.14
N ALA A 135 14.62 1.36 11.34
CA ALA A 135 15.84 0.68 10.92
C ALA A 135 16.75 1.62 10.12
N ASP A 136 16.18 2.36 9.16
CA ASP A 136 16.93 3.35 8.38
C ASP A 136 17.49 4.48 9.26
N ALA A 137 16.70 4.96 10.23
CA ALA A 137 17.11 6.05 11.14
C ALA A 137 18.30 5.68 12.05
N ILE A 138 18.48 4.40 12.38
CA ILE A 138 19.63 3.92 13.17
C ILE A 138 20.75 3.32 12.29
N GLY A 139 20.59 3.33 10.97
CA GLY A 139 21.56 2.75 10.04
C GLY A 139 21.60 1.22 10.03
N GLU A 140 20.53 0.55 10.50
CA GLU A 140 20.42 -0.92 10.51
C GLU A 140 19.97 -1.42 9.14
N THR A 141 20.91 -1.99 8.39
CA THR A 141 20.66 -2.49 7.03
C THR A 141 20.09 -3.91 6.98
N ALA A 142 20.24 -4.69 8.06
CA ALA A 142 19.83 -6.09 8.13
C ALA A 142 19.18 -6.40 9.49
N PRO A 143 18.03 -5.78 9.82
CA PRO A 143 17.36 -5.98 11.09
C PRO A 143 16.88 -7.43 11.26
N ASP A 144 16.85 -7.91 12.51
CA ASP A 144 16.36 -9.26 12.86
C ASP A 144 14.94 -9.54 12.32
N TYR A 145 14.12 -8.51 12.19
CA TYR A 145 12.77 -8.58 11.62
C TYR A 145 12.60 -7.52 10.52
N ARG A 146 12.20 -7.96 9.32
CA ARG A 146 11.84 -7.09 8.20
C ARG A 146 10.40 -7.34 7.80
N ALA A 147 9.61 -6.27 7.64
CA ALA A 147 8.23 -6.35 7.20
C ALA A 147 8.04 -5.59 5.89
N PHE A 148 7.28 -6.20 4.98
CA PHE A 148 6.91 -5.59 3.70
C PHE A 148 5.42 -5.32 3.70
N GLY A 149 5.05 -4.05 3.87
CA GLY A 149 3.67 -3.57 3.88
C GLY A 149 3.37 -2.76 2.63
N GLY A 150 2.13 -2.84 2.14
CA GLY A 150 1.73 -2.09 0.95
C GLY A 150 0.22 -2.09 0.72
N SER A 151 -0.20 -1.33 -0.28
CA SER A 151 -1.58 -1.29 -0.75
C SER A 151 -1.68 -1.90 -2.14
N LEU A 152 -2.84 -2.51 -2.42
CA LEU A 152 -3.15 -3.02 -3.76
C LEU A 152 -3.28 -1.83 -4.71
N LYS A 153 -2.44 -1.78 -5.75
CA LYS A 153 -2.59 -0.81 -6.85
C LYS A 153 -3.60 -1.31 -7.88
N GLN A 154 -3.47 -2.56 -8.30
CA GLN A 154 -4.42 -3.22 -9.20
C GLN A 154 -4.31 -4.75 -9.11
N THR A 155 -5.42 -5.43 -9.36
CA THR A 155 -5.38 -6.86 -9.69
C THR A 155 -4.84 -7.05 -11.10
N LEU A 156 -4.24 -8.19 -11.42
CA LEU A 156 -3.78 -8.48 -12.78
C LEU A 156 -4.63 -9.60 -13.37
N ARG A 157 -4.78 -9.59 -14.70
CA ARG A 157 -5.57 -10.60 -15.43
C ARG A 157 -5.09 -12.03 -15.14
N TYR A 158 -3.79 -12.20 -15.02
CA TYR A 158 -3.08 -13.42 -14.63
C TYR A 158 -1.64 -13.05 -14.26
N GLY A 159 -0.87 -14.02 -13.75
CA GLY A 159 0.56 -13.88 -13.45
C GLY A 159 1.43 -13.95 -14.70
N GLU A 160 2.59 -14.59 -14.61
CA GLU A 160 3.46 -14.78 -15.76
C GLU A 160 2.78 -15.63 -16.86
N ASN A 161 1.94 -16.59 -16.43
CA ASN A 161 1.17 -17.50 -17.29
C ASN A 161 -0.34 -17.45 -16.97
N PRO A 162 -1.23 -17.78 -17.93
CA PRO A 162 -2.69 -17.62 -17.77
C PRO A 162 -3.35 -18.37 -16.61
N HIS A 163 -2.73 -19.45 -16.11
CA HIS A 163 -3.26 -20.25 -15.00
C HIS A 163 -2.87 -19.70 -13.62
N GLN A 164 -2.03 -18.67 -13.56
CA GLN A 164 -1.55 -18.05 -12.33
C GLN A 164 -2.39 -16.80 -12.02
N VAL A 165 -2.68 -16.57 -10.74
CA VAL A 165 -3.30 -15.32 -10.26
C VAL A 165 -2.19 -14.36 -9.84
N ALA A 166 -2.34 -13.07 -10.15
CA ALA A 166 -1.39 -12.05 -9.72
C ALA A 166 -2.08 -10.73 -9.36
N SER A 167 -1.38 -9.91 -8.61
CA SER A 167 -1.82 -8.59 -8.18
C SER A 167 -0.60 -7.72 -7.95
N PHE A 168 -0.74 -6.43 -8.22
CA PHE A 168 0.34 -5.45 -8.10
C PHE A 168 0.13 -4.59 -6.86
N TYR A 169 1.10 -4.64 -5.95
CA TYR A 169 1.10 -3.90 -4.69
C TYR A 169 2.20 -2.83 -4.70
N VAL A 170 1.98 -1.76 -3.93
CA VAL A 170 2.94 -0.65 -3.77
C VAL A 170 3.20 -0.38 -2.29
N THR A 171 4.44 -0.06 -1.94
CA THR A 171 4.92 0.14 -0.56
C THR A 171 4.89 1.61 -0.11
N GLY A 172 4.45 2.53 -0.97
CA GLY A 172 4.43 3.98 -0.71
C GLY A 172 5.68 4.74 -1.15
N GLU A 173 6.72 4.03 -1.60
CA GLU A 173 7.91 4.63 -2.19
C GLU A 173 7.57 5.47 -3.43
N LYS A 174 8.15 6.68 -3.51
CA LYS A 174 7.97 7.62 -4.62
C LYS A 174 9.11 7.58 -5.65
N ARG A 175 9.87 6.49 -5.68
CA ARG A 175 10.92 6.28 -6.67
C ARG A 175 10.28 6.26 -8.08
N PRO A 176 10.77 7.04 -9.04
CA PRO A 176 10.34 6.92 -10.43
C PRO A 176 10.52 5.48 -10.94
N GLY A 177 9.50 4.94 -11.60
CA GLY A 177 9.50 3.55 -12.07
C GLY A 177 8.09 3.07 -12.37
N VAL A 178 7.93 1.79 -12.73
CA VAL A 178 6.64 1.21 -13.13
C VAL A 178 5.56 1.32 -12.05
N SER A 179 5.97 1.31 -10.77
CA SER A 179 5.09 1.46 -9.61
C SER A 179 4.45 2.85 -9.51
N ASN A 180 5.08 3.89 -10.05
CA ASN A 180 4.63 5.28 -10.02
C ASN A 180 4.30 5.85 -11.42
N ALA A 181 4.43 5.04 -12.47
CA ALA A 181 4.11 5.44 -13.84
C ALA A 181 2.61 5.70 -14.02
N GLU A 182 2.30 6.70 -14.87
CA GLU A 182 0.97 6.99 -15.36
C GLU A 182 0.74 6.31 -16.71
N GLN A 183 -0.32 5.53 -16.83
CA GLN A 183 -0.71 4.93 -18.09
C GLN A 183 -1.57 5.92 -18.90
N LEU A 184 -0.96 6.54 -19.91
CA LEU A 184 -1.65 7.52 -20.77
C LEU A 184 -2.59 6.87 -21.80
N GLN A 185 -2.27 5.66 -22.26
CA GLN A 185 -3.05 4.94 -23.27
C GLN A 185 -2.86 3.42 -23.19
N GLY A 186 -3.70 2.69 -23.91
CA GLY A 186 -3.62 1.24 -24.07
C GLY A 186 -4.50 0.45 -23.12
N LYS A 187 -4.37 -0.88 -23.19
CA LYS A 187 -5.07 -1.81 -22.28
C LYS A 187 -4.30 -1.88 -20.96
N GLU A 188 -4.98 -2.32 -19.90
CA GLU A 188 -4.34 -2.65 -18.62
C GLU A 188 -3.08 -3.51 -18.81
N LEU A 189 -2.00 -3.15 -18.11
CA LEU A 189 -0.72 -3.85 -18.16
C LEU A 189 -0.84 -5.27 -17.57
N SER A 190 -0.28 -6.25 -18.27
CA SER A 190 -0.11 -7.61 -17.72
C SER A 190 1.06 -7.68 -16.74
N TYR A 191 1.17 -8.79 -16.01
CA TYR A 191 2.32 -9.08 -15.14
C TYR A 191 3.66 -8.95 -15.89
N ASN A 192 3.76 -9.57 -17.07
CA ASN A 192 4.97 -9.53 -17.89
C ASN A 192 5.24 -8.12 -18.42
N ASN A 193 4.21 -7.33 -18.74
CA ASN A 193 4.43 -5.94 -19.14
C ASN A 193 4.98 -5.10 -18.00
N ILE A 194 4.51 -5.30 -16.77
CA ILE A 194 5.06 -4.60 -15.60
C ILE A 194 6.53 -4.97 -15.41
N ASN A 195 6.87 -6.26 -15.46
CA ASN A 195 8.25 -6.74 -15.31
C ASN A 195 9.18 -6.21 -16.42
N ASP A 196 8.76 -6.31 -17.68
CA ASP A 196 9.55 -5.83 -18.82
C ASP A 196 9.68 -4.30 -18.83
N THR A 197 8.67 -3.58 -18.35
CA THR A 197 8.72 -2.11 -18.19
C THR A 197 9.73 -1.71 -17.12
N ASP A 198 9.74 -2.40 -15.99
CA ASP A 198 10.72 -2.15 -14.92
C ASP A 198 12.15 -2.39 -15.43
N ALA A 199 12.39 -3.53 -16.06
CA ALA A 199 13.69 -3.85 -16.65
C ALA A 199 14.13 -2.83 -17.73
N ALA A 200 13.20 -2.38 -18.58
CA ALA A 200 13.50 -1.39 -19.61
C ALA A 200 13.81 -0.02 -19.00
N PHE A 201 13.06 0.38 -17.98
CA PHE A 201 13.24 1.64 -17.27
C PHE A 201 14.58 1.69 -16.54
N GLU A 202 14.93 0.63 -15.79
CA GLU A 202 16.20 0.54 -15.08
C GLU A 202 17.39 0.53 -16.08
N LEU A 203 17.31 -0.26 -17.15
CA LEU A 203 18.38 -0.31 -18.16
C LEU A 203 18.60 1.04 -18.86
N VAL A 204 17.53 1.73 -19.26
CA VAL A 204 17.68 3.03 -19.93
C VAL A 204 18.15 4.12 -18.96
N GLY A 205 17.85 3.95 -17.66
CA GLY A 205 18.27 4.85 -16.58
C GLY A 205 19.78 4.87 -16.32
N GLU A 206 20.52 3.83 -16.73
CA GLU A 206 21.98 3.78 -16.66
C GLU A 206 22.68 4.80 -17.60
N PHE A 207 21.94 5.39 -18.54
CA PHE A 207 22.46 6.36 -19.51
C PHE A 207 22.05 7.79 -19.15
N ASP A 208 23.03 8.64 -18.82
CA ASP A 208 22.78 10.04 -18.51
C ASP A 208 22.11 10.78 -19.70
N PRO A 209 20.86 11.26 -19.52
CA PRO A 209 20.16 11.97 -20.59
C PRO A 209 20.81 13.30 -20.96
N ALA A 210 21.73 13.87 -20.18
CA ALA A 210 22.50 15.04 -20.58
C ALA A 210 23.61 14.69 -21.61
N LEU A 211 24.13 13.47 -21.58
CA LEU A 211 25.21 13.03 -22.47
C LEU A 211 24.67 12.57 -23.83
N ALA A 212 23.65 11.72 -23.84
CA ALA A 212 23.06 11.22 -25.09
C ALA A 212 21.62 10.71 -24.90
N PRO A 213 20.74 10.85 -25.93
CA PRO A 213 19.51 10.08 -26.00
C PRO A 213 19.81 8.58 -26.08
N ALA A 214 19.10 7.79 -25.28
CA ALA A 214 19.21 6.34 -25.21
C ALA A 214 17.84 5.68 -25.34
N ILE A 215 17.83 4.51 -25.98
CA ILE A 215 16.67 3.63 -26.10
C ILE A 215 17.07 2.23 -25.66
N ALA A 216 16.22 1.62 -24.83
CA ALA A 216 16.30 0.21 -24.46
C ALA A 216 15.04 -0.52 -24.97
N ILE A 217 15.22 -1.71 -25.55
CA ILE A 217 14.15 -2.60 -26.01
C ILE A 217 14.27 -3.91 -25.26
N ILE A 218 13.27 -4.23 -24.42
CA ILE A 218 13.21 -5.43 -23.59
C ILE A 218 12.12 -6.37 -24.09
N LYS A 219 12.34 -7.67 -23.99
CA LYS A 219 11.30 -8.69 -24.12
C LYS A 219 11.59 -9.87 -23.20
N HIS A 220 10.61 -10.28 -22.41
CA HIS A 220 10.75 -11.38 -21.45
C HIS A 220 11.97 -11.17 -20.53
N ALA A 221 12.10 -9.98 -19.95
CA ALA A 221 13.19 -9.51 -19.10
C ALA A 221 14.59 -9.52 -19.74
N ASN A 222 14.70 -9.72 -21.06
CA ASN A 222 15.97 -9.75 -21.77
C ASN A 222 16.08 -8.56 -22.74
N PRO A 223 17.26 -7.92 -22.86
CA PRO A 223 17.47 -6.85 -23.82
C PRO A 223 17.57 -7.41 -25.25
N CYS A 224 16.62 -7.03 -26.10
CA CYS A 224 16.72 -7.23 -27.55
C CYS A 224 17.74 -6.27 -28.16
N GLY A 225 17.86 -5.08 -27.58
CA GLY A 225 18.84 -4.07 -27.98
C GLY A 225 18.79 -2.82 -27.11
N VAL A 226 19.95 -2.17 -26.98
CA VAL A 226 20.11 -0.89 -26.31
C VAL A 226 21.11 -0.06 -27.09
N ALA A 227 20.83 1.23 -27.27
CA ALA A 227 21.74 2.12 -27.97
C ALA A 227 21.57 3.57 -27.55
N THR A 228 22.66 4.32 -27.67
CA THR A 228 22.66 5.78 -27.69
C THR A 228 22.68 6.31 -29.12
N GLY A 229 22.23 7.54 -29.34
CA GLY A 229 22.22 8.18 -30.66
C GLY A 229 22.38 9.69 -30.59
N GLU A 230 22.35 10.36 -31.73
CA GLU A 230 22.30 11.83 -31.79
C GLU A 230 20.89 12.35 -31.45
N THR A 231 19.87 11.56 -31.79
CA THR A 231 18.44 11.80 -31.52
C THR A 231 17.80 10.53 -30.96
N LEU A 232 16.60 10.64 -30.36
CA LEU A 232 15.85 9.46 -29.92
C LEU A 232 15.52 8.52 -31.11
N ALA A 233 15.19 9.08 -32.26
CA ALA A 233 14.93 8.30 -33.47
C ALA A 233 16.18 7.55 -33.97
N ASP A 234 17.37 8.15 -33.89
CA ASP A 234 18.64 7.47 -34.20
C ASP A 234 18.94 6.34 -33.18
N ALA A 235 18.82 6.63 -31.88
CA ALA A 235 18.99 5.64 -30.82
C ALA A 235 18.02 4.45 -31.00
N TYR A 236 16.74 4.71 -31.33
CA TYR A 236 15.75 3.67 -31.58
C TYR A 236 16.13 2.78 -32.77
N ARG A 237 16.53 3.37 -33.91
CA ARG A 237 16.95 2.60 -35.10
C ARG A 237 18.15 1.71 -34.78
N LYS A 238 19.13 2.21 -34.03
CA LYS A 238 20.30 1.45 -33.59
C LYS A 238 19.94 0.31 -32.63
N ALA A 239 19.11 0.59 -31.62
CA ALA A 239 18.65 -0.43 -30.68
C ALA A 239 17.85 -1.54 -31.38
N LEU A 240 16.95 -1.17 -32.30
CA LEU A 240 16.17 -2.12 -33.10
C LEU A 240 17.05 -2.97 -34.04
N ALA A 241 18.14 -2.41 -34.57
CA ALA A 241 19.05 -3.11 -35.47
C ALA A 241 19.86 -4.23 -34.78
N CYS A 242 19.92 -4.23 -33.44
CA CYS A 242 20.58 -5.29 -32.66
C CYS A 242 19.90 -6.65 -32.89
N ASP A 243 18.58 -6.71 -32.66
CA ASP A 243 17.77 -7.89 -32.97
C ASP A 243 16.32 -7.48 -33.30
N PRO A 244 16.01 -7.21 -34.57
CA PRO A 244 14.67 -6.76 -34.97
C PRO A 244 13.61 -7.87 -34.83
N VAL A 245 14.01 -9.14 -34.85
CA VAL A 245 13.07 -10.27 -34.72
C VAL A 245 12.62 -10.38 -33.27
N SER A 246 13.56 -10.34 -32.33
CA SER A 246 13.23 -10.36 -30.90
C SER A 246 12.53 -9.09 -30.45
N ALA A 247 12.85 -7.91 -31.01
CA ALA A 247 12.19 -6.65 -30.69
C ALA A 247 10.67 -6.62 -30.98
N PHE A 248 10.17 -7.50 -31.86
CA PHE A 248 8.74 -7.57 -32.15
C PHE A 248 7.93 -7.93 -30.89
N GLY A 249 7.04 -7.01 -30.47
CA GLY A 249 6.25 -7.15 -29.25
C GLY A 249 7.00 -6.84 -27.95
N GLY A 250 8.20 -6.25 -28.04
CA GLY A 250 8.97 -5.79 -26.88
C GLY A 250 8.47 -4.48 -26.26
N ILE A 251 8.95 -4.18 -25.08
CA ILE A 251 8.78 -2.91 -24.36
C ILE A 251 9.94 -1.98 -24.71
N ILE A 252 9.63 -0.73 -25.03
CA ILE A 252 10.60 0.28 -25.41
C ILE A 252 10.63 1.34 -24.31
N ALA A 253 11.82 1.67 -23.81
CA ALA A 253 12.04 2.76 -22.87
C ALA A 253 13.02 3.79 -23.46
N ALA A 254 12.78 5.07 -23.15
CA ALA A 254 13.61 6.19 -23.56
C ALA A 254 14.06 6.98 -22.32
N ASN A 255 15.31 7.45 -22.29
CA ASN A 255 15.81 8.29 -21.18
C ASN A 255 15.44 9.78 -21.33
N ARG A 256 14.74 10.18 -22.39
CA ARG A 256 14.29 11.55 -22.66
C ARG A 256 12.81 11.57 -23.07
N PRO A 257 12.13 12.74 -22.95
CA PRO A 257 10.79 12.91 -23.50
C PRO A 257 10.74 12.62 -25.00
N LEU A 258 9.68 11.94 -25.45
CA LEU A 258 9.46 11.67 -26.88
C LEU A 258 9.25 12.99 -27.64
N ASP A 259 9.86 13.10 -28.82
CA ASP A 259 10.01 14.35 -29.59
C ASP A 259 9.13 14.44 -30.86
N GLY A 260 8.45 13.35 -31.25
CA GLY A 260 7.46 13.33 -32.34
C GLY A 260 7.98 12.84 -33.69
#